data_AF-A0A449B0A0-F1
#
_entry.id   AF-A0A449B0A0-F1
#
_cell.length_a   1.000
_cell.length_b   1.000
_cell.length_c   1.000
_cell.angle_alpha   90.00
_cell.angle_beta   90.00
_cell.angle_gamma   90.00
#
_symmetry.space_group_name_H-M   'P 1'
#
loop_
_entity.id
_entity.type
_entity.pdbx_description
1 polymer ?
#
loop_
_entity_poly.entity_id
_entity_poly.type
_entity_poly.pdbx_seq_one_letter_code
_entity_poly.pdbx_strand_id
1 'polypeptide(L)'
;MEYKTKEIAEGKITRTGKKFAVVETDDQVSFIINKQEVSDFPKTRVYEVLKLNDRINFVVLKYSDDNSYNYASFKRNHPSFMNGPFTYSLKSTEKGFRNLYSHTISFIEKLNLNSKNEQQIRNKTHFKNFKTNK
;
A
#
# COMPACT_ATOMS: atom_id res chain seq x y z
N MET A 1 -7.31 -19.13 9.19
CA MET A 1 -6.10 -18.69 8.47
C MET A 1 -4.98 -18.56 9.50
N GLU A 2 -3.76 -19.01 9.21
CA GLU A 2 -2.61 -18.87 10.14
C GLU A 2 -1.82 -17.62 9.77
N TYR A 3 -1.59 -16.71 10.74
CA TYR A 3 -0.84 -15.48 10.50
C TYR A 3 0.62 -15.62 10.92
N LYS A 4 1.55 -15.15 10.09
CA LYS A 4 2.98 -15.23 10.40
C LYS A 4 3.45 -13.98 11.13
N THR A 5 4.38 -14.16 12.08
CA THR A 5 5.03 -13.02 12.74
C THR A 5 5.79 -12.18 11.71
N LYS A 6 5.64 -10.84 11.78
CA LYS A 6 6.14 -9.82 10.84
C LYS A 6 5.37 -9.73 9.50
N GLU A 7 4.30 -10.49 9.32
CA GLU A 7 3.40 -10.31 8.18
C GLU A 7 2.57 -9.04 8.33
N ILE A 8 2.17 -8.45 7.20
CA ILE A 8 1.24 -7.34 7.17
C ILE A 8 -0.16 -7.93 6.97
N ALA A 9 -1.06 -7.62 7.90
CA ALA A 9 -2.46 -7.98 7.83
C ALA A 9 -3.33 -6.72 7.81
N GLU A 10 -4.61 -6.89 7.47
CA GLU A 10 -5.61 -5.83 7.53
C GLU A 10 -6.83 -6.27 8.34
N GLY A 11 -7.51 -5.30 8.93
CA GLY A 11 -8.72 -5.56 9.70
C GLY A 11 -9.43 -4.30 10.15
N LYS A 12 -10.61 -4.47 10.74
CA LYS A 12 -11.48 -3.41 11.21
C LYS A 12 -11.32 -3.20 12.71
N ILE A 13 -11.22 -1.95 13.16
CA ILE A 13 -11.20 -1.62 14.59
C ILE A 13 -12.58 -1.89 15.18
N THR A 14 -12.67 -2.87 16.09
CA THR A 14 -13.91 -3.23 16.78
C THR A 14 -13.99 -2.63 18.18
N ARG A 15 -12.83 -2.32 18.79
CA ARG A 15 -12.77 -1.64 20.10
C ARG A 15 -11.59 -0.69 20.13
N THR A 16 -11.76 0.47 20.75
CA THR A 16 -10.67 1.42 21.00
C THR A 16 -10.78 1.99 22.41
N GLY A 17 -9.67 2.37 23.00
CA GLY A 17 -9.62 2.87 24.37
C GLY A 17 -8.40 3.75 24.60
N LYS A 18 -8.06 3.98 25.88
CA LYS A 18 -6.87 4.78 26.24
C LYS A 18 -5.55 3.99 26.13
N LYS A 19 -5.60 2.68 26.35
CA LYS A 19 -4.41 1.81 26.49
C LYS A 19 -4.18 0.88 25.29
N PHE A 20 -5.24 0.51 24.58
CA PHE A 20 -5.17 -0.43 23.46
C PHE A 20 -6.35 -0.21 22.50
N ALA A 21 -6.21 -0.80 21.31
CA ALA A 21 -7.30 -1.04 20.38
C ALA A 21 -7.36 -2.54 20.05
N VAL A 22 -8.54 -3.00 19.63
CA VAL A 22 -8.77 -4.35 19.10
C VAL A 22 -9.14 -4.20 17.64
N VAL A 23 -8.44 -4.94 16.80
CA VAL A 23 -8.70 -5.04 15.36
C VAL A 23 -9.11 -6.48 15.05
N GLU A 24 -10.15 -6.64 14.25
CA GLU A 24 -10.64 -7.93 13.80
C GLU A 24 -10.42 -8.05 12.30
N THR A 25 -9.78 -9.13 11.87
CA THR A 25 -9.59 -9.42 10.44
C THR A 25 -10.86 -10.00 9.83
N ASP A 26 -10.93 -10.07 8.50
CA ASP A 26 -12.08 -10.67 7.82
C ASP A 26 -12.26 -12.17 8.14
N ASP A 27 -11.19 -12.83 8.59
CA ASP A 27 -11.19 -14.21 9.09
C ASP A 27 -11.65 -14.34 10.55
N GLN A 28 -12.20 -13.28 11.15
CA GLN A 28 -12.65 -13.23 12.55
C GLN A 28 -11.53 -13.44 13.58
N VAL A 29 -10.28 -13.16 13.19
CA VAL A 29 -9.13 -13.20 14.11
C VAL A 29 -8.96 -11.83 14.74
N SER A 30 -9.03 -11.79 16.07
CA SER A 30 -8.82 -10.55 16.84
C SER A 30 -7.37 -10.36 17.23
N PHE A 31 -6.85 -9.15 17.00
CA PHE A 31 -5.52 -8.71 17.44
C PHE A 31 -5.63 -7.51 18.40
N ILE A 32 -4.77 -7.49 19.41
CA ILE A 32 -4.63 -6.38 20.35
C ILE A 32 -3.45 -5.51 19.94
N ILE A 33 -3.69 -4.21 19.77
CA ILE A 33 -2.67 -3.20 19.52
C ILE A 33 -2.56 -2.33 20.77
N ASN A 34 -1.48 -2.53 21.53
CA ASN A 34 -1.20 -1.74 22.74
C ASN A 34 -0.73 -0.33 22.37
N LYS A 35 -0.89 0.64 23.28
CA LYS A 35 -0.47 2.04 23.08
C LYS A 35 0.97 2.16 22.56
N GLN A 36 1.88 1.36 23.12
CA GLN A 36 3.29 1.33 22.73
C GLN A 36 3.48 0.91 21.28
N GLU A 37 2.53 0.18 20.70
CA GLU A 37 2.54 -0.29 19.30
C GLU A 37 1.66 0.57 18.38
N VAL A 38 1.01 1.60 18.92
CA VAL A 38 0.31 2.64 18.15
C VAL A 38 1.25 3.81 17.84
N SER A 39 2.01 4.28 18.82
CA SER A 39 2.94 5.39 18.63
C SER A 39 4.00 5.45 19.72
N ASP A 40 5.19 5.95 19.36
CA ASP A 40 6.26 6.29 20.30
C ASP A 40 6.04 7.64 21.01
N PHE A 41 5.08 8.46 20.54
CA PHE A 41 4.80 9.77 21.11
C PHE A 41 3.89 9.65 22.35
N PRO A 42 4.36 10.04 23.55
CA PRO A 42 3.63 9.79 24.80
C PRO A 42 2.31 10.57 24.90
N LYS A 43 2.23 11.73 24.24
CA LYS A 43 1.03 12.59 24.19
C LYS A 43 -0.09 12.00 23.33
N THR A 44 0.22 11.12 22.39
CA THR A 44 -0.74 10.51 21.48
C THR A 44 -1.62 9.51 22.23
N ARG A 45 -2.94 9.62 22.03
CA ARG A 45 -3.91 8.67 22.59
C ARG A 45 -4.36 7.70 21.51
N VAL A 46 -4.60 6.44 21.88
CA VAL A 46 -4.93 5.38 20.92
C VAL A 46 -6.19 5.72 20.10
N TYR A 47 -7.26 6.19 20.75
CA TYR A 47 -8.51 6.54 20.08
C TYR A 47 -8.43 7.78 19.16
N GLU A 48 -7.37 8.60 19.27
CA GLU A 48 -7.14 9.73 18.36
C GLU A 48 -6.55 9.25 17.03
N VAL A 49 -5.83 8.11 17.04
CA VAL A 49 -5.17 7.49 15.88
C VAL A 49 -6.02 6.37 15.28
N LEU A 50 -6.56 5.49 16.13
CA LEU A 50 -7.32 4.31 15.76
C LEU A 50 -8.79 4.50 16.17
N LYS A 51 -9.62 4.94 15.21
CA LYS A 51 -11.04 5.18 15.45
C LYS A 51 -11.84 3.91 15.27
N LEU A 52 -12.96 3.84 15.99
CA LEU A 52 -13.89 2.72 15.89
C LEU A 52 -14.40 2.58 14.45
N ASN A 53 -14.51 1.34 13.96
CA ASN A 53 -14.92 0.97 12.61
C ASN A 53 -13.94 1.31 11.47
N ASP A 54 -12.80 1.95 11.73
CA ASP A 54 -11.79 2.16 10.69
C ASP A 54 -11.18 0.82 10.26
N ARG A 55 -10.91 0.68 8.97
CA ARG A 55 -10.05 -0.39 8.45
C ARG A 55 -8.60 0.09 8.47
N ILE A 56 -7.72 -0.71 9.07
CA ILE A 56 -6.29 -0.42 9.16
C ILE A 56 -5.46 -1.61 8.71
N ASN A 57 -4.24 -1.34 8.26
CA ASN A 57 -3.21 -2.35 8.12
C ASN A 57 -2.27 -2.32 9.33
N PHE A 58 -1.71 -3.48 9.67
CA PHE A 58 -0.86 -3.64 10.85
C PHE A 58 0.12 -4.80 10.65
N VAL A 59 1.22 -4.77 11.41
CA VAL A 59 2.21 -5.84 11.43
C VAL A 59 1.89 -6.82 12.56
N VAL A 60 1.79 -8.11 12.24
CA VAL A 60 1.60 -9.18 13.21
C VAL A 60 2.85 -9.32 14.08
N LEU A 61 2.70 -9.18 15.41
CA LEU A 61 3.79 -9.37 16.37
C LEU A 61 3.80 -10.77 16.97
N LYS A 62 2.61 -11.30 17.24
CA LYS A 62 2.42 -12.63 17.79
C LYS A 62 1.05 -13.13 17.35
N TYR A 63 1.02 -14.36 16.87
CA TYR A 63 -0.19 -15.10 16.56
C TYR A 63 -0.17 -16.41 17.34
N SER A 64 -1.31 -16.81 17.89
CA SER A 64 -1.49 -18.06 18.62
C SER A 64 -2.82 -18.69 18.20
N ASP A 65 -2.75 -19.95 17.78
CA ASP A 65 -3.90 -20.69 17.23
C ASP A 65 -4.96 -21.01 18.30
N ASP A 66 -4.57 -20.96 19.58
CA ASP A 66 -5.42 -21.18 20.74
C ASP A 66 -6.28 -19.96 21.13
N ASN A 67 -6.26 -18.89 20.30
CA ASN A 67 -7.03 -17.65 20.51
C ASN A 67 -6.73 -16.94 21.85
N SER A 68 -5.65 -17.32 22.55
CA SER A 68 -5.38 -16.80 23.88
C SER A 68 -5.02 -15.31 23.82
N TYR A 69 -4.02 -14.94 23.01
CA TYR A 69 -3.60 -13.54 22.81
C TYR A 69 -2.84 -13.34 21.48
N ASN A 70 -3.44 -12.63 20.53
CA ASN A 70 -2.76 -12.15 19.32
C ASN A 70 -2.39 -10.68 19.47
N TYR A 71 -1.16 -10.33 19.08
CA TYR A 71 -0.65 -8.96 19.19
C TYR A 71 -0.23 -8.42 17.83
N ALA A 72 -0.50 -7.13 17.64
CA ALA A 72 -0.21 -6.43 16.40
C ALA A 72 0.43 -5.07 16.67
N SER A 73 1.05 -4.52 15.63
CA SER A 73 1.68 -3.20 15.63
C SER A 73 1.23 -2.34 14.48
N PHE A 74 0.71 -1.17 14.81
CA PHE A 74 0.34 -0.15 13.84
C PHE A 74 1.58 0.65 13.44
N LYS A 75 2.34 1.18 14.40
CA LYS A 75 3.47 2.09 14.12
C LYS A 75 4.55 1.48 13.23
N ARG A 76 4.74 0.15 13.25
CA ARG A 76 5.73 -0.55 12.40
C ARG A 76 5.45 -0.44 10.90
N ASN A 77 4.19 -0.22 10.52
CA ASN A 77 3.81 0.04 9.13
C ASN A 77 3.57 1.54 8.84
N HIS A 78 3.64 2.39 9.88
CA HIS A 78 3.38 3.82 9.79
C HIS A 78 4.51 4.61 10.46
N PRO A 79 5.62 4.87 9.72
CA PRO A 79 6.82 5.52 10.27
C PRO A 79 6.58 6.88 10.92
N SER A 80 5.53 7.60 10.50
CA SER A 80 5.12 8.88 11.10
C SER A 80 4.76 8.80 12.58
N PHE A 81 4.55 7.59 13.12
CA PHE A 81 4.23 7.35 14.52
C PHE A 81 5.42 6.83 15.34
N MET A 82 6.61 6.74 14.74
CA MET A 82 7.85 6.27 15.39
C MET A 82 8.82 7.42 15.68
N ASN A 83 9.54 7.35 16.80
CA ASN A 83 10.56 8.33 17.21
C ASN A 83 11.99 7.96 16.74
N GLY A 84 12.24 6.68 16.48
CA GLY A 84 13.57 6.17 16.13
C GLY A 84 13.92 6.32 14.66
N PRO A 85 15.22 6.23 14.28
CA PRO A 85 15.61 6.21 12.88
C PRO A 85 14.92 5.06 12.17
N PHE A 86 14.27 5.35 11.05
CA PHE A 86 13.67 4.35 10.17
C PHE A 86 14.78 3.46 9.59
N THR A 87 15.09 2.34 10.26
CA THR A 87 16.07 1.34 9.80
C THR A 87 15.44 0.36 8.82
N TYR A 88 14.63 0.84 7.88
CA TYR A 88 14.08 0.01 6.82
C TYR A 88 14.78 0.36 5.51
N SER A 89 15.58 -0.58 5.00
CA SER A 89 16.11 -0.50 3.65
C SER A 89 15.12 -1.16 2.69
N LEU A 90 14.80 -0.50 1.58
CA LEU A 90 14.12 -1.16 0.47
C LEU A 90 14.95 -2.36 0.03
N LYS A 91 14.39 -3.57 0.12
CA LYS A 91 15.00 -4.74 -0.52
C LYS A 91 14.93 -4.53 -2.03
N SER A 92 16.04 -4.74 -2.72
CA SER A 92 16.04 -4.77 -4.17
C SER A 92 15.07 -5.85 -4.64
N THR A 93 14.22 -5.51 -5.60
CA THR A 93 13.41 -6.49 -6.32
C THR A 93 14.34 -7.44 -7.08
N GLU A 94 13.93 -8.68 -7.30
CA GLU A 94 14.72 -9.68 -8.02
C GLU A 94 15.21 -9.18 -9.39
N LYS A 95 14.40 -8.35 -10.05
CA LYS A 95 14.72 -7.73 -11.35
C LYS A 95 15.23 -6.29 -11.26
N GLY A 96 15.37 -5.74 -10.05
CA GLY A 96 15.78 -4.36 -9.80
C GLY A 96 14.93 -3.34 -10.57
N PHE A 97 15.60 -2.31 -11.11
CA PHE A 97 14.98 -1.27 -11.92
C PHE A 97 14.58 -1.71 -13.35
N ARG A 98 14.99 -2.91 -13.79
CA ARG A 98 14.85 -3.34 -15.20
C ARG A 98 13.40 -3.38 -15.66
N ASN A 99 12.49 -3.92 -14.84
CA ASN A 99 11.08 -4.02 -15.20
C ASN A 99 10.45 -2.64 -15.43
N LEU A 100 10.73 -1.69 -14.54
CA LEU A 100 10.20 -0.34 -14.65
C LEU A 100 10.79 0.36 -15.87
N TYR A 101 12.10 0.23 -16.11
CA TYR A 101 12.75 0.79 -17.29
C TYR A 101 12.15 0.23 -18.59
N SER A 102 12.08 -1.10 -18.73
CA SER A 102 11.53 -1.75 -19.92
C SER A 102 10.07 -1.38 -20.18
N HIS A 103 9.27 -1.29 -19.12
CA HIS A 103 7.88 -0.85 -19.24
C HIS A 103 7.79 0.61 -19.75
N THR A 104 8.58 1.51 -19.16
CA THR A 104 8.58 2.94 -19.54
C THR A 104 9.05 3.14 -20.97
N ILE A 105 10.13 2.50 -21.40
CA ILE A 105 10.62 2.59 -22.78
C ILE A 105 9.58 2.06 -23.77
N SER A 106 9.02 0.88 -23.51
CA SER A 106 7.98 0.30 -24.38
C SER A 106 6.74 1.20 -24.48
N PHE A 107 6.35 1.84 -23.38
CA PHE A 107 5.23 2.76 -23.36
C PHE A 107 5.50 4.02 -24.21
N ILE A 108 6.69 4.62 -24.07
CA ILE A 108 7.10 5.80 -24.86
C ILE A 108 7.16 5.46 -26.35
N GLU A 109 7.71 4.31 -26.71
CA GLU A 109 7.78 3.86 -28.10
C GLU A 109 6.39 3.69 -28.72
N LYS A 110 5.43 3.11 -27.99
CA LYS A 110 4.03 3.00 -28.44
C LYS A 110 3.40 4.36 -28.66
N LEU A 111 3.61 5.33 -27.76
CA LEU A 111 3.11 6.69 -27.93
C LEU A 111 3.68 7.36 -29.20
N ASN A 112 4.97 7.18 -29.45
CA ASN A 112 5.64 7.74 -30.63
C ASN A 112 5.20 7.08 -31.94
N LEU A 113 4.88 5.78 -31.93
CA LEU A 113 4.34 5.09 -33.10
C LEU A 113 2.92 5.57 -33.44
N ASN A 114 2.08 5.75 -32.42
CA ASN A 114 0.71 6.23 -32.60
C ASN A 114 0.68 7.66 -33.18
N SER A 115 1.53 8.57 -32.67
CA SER A 115 1.61 9.95 -33.18
C SER A 115 2.07 10.01 -34.65
N LYS A 116 3.03 9.17 -35.04
CA LYS A 116 3.49 9.05 -36.44
C LYS A 116 2.41 8.50 -37.36
N ASN A 117 1.66 7.49 -36.91
CA ASN A 117 0.58 6.90 -37.70
C ASN A 117 -0.55 7.91 -37.94
N GLU A 118 -0.94 8.68 -36.92
CA GLU A 118 -1.95 9.73 -37.06
C GLU A 118 -1.53 10.84 -38.02
N GLN A 119 -0.26 11.27 -37.98
CA GLN A 119 0.27 12.26 -38.93
C GLN A 119 0.28 11.73 -40.37
N GLN A 120 0.66 10.48 -40.57
CA GLN A 120 0.63 9.86 -41.91
C GLN A 120 -0.79 9.74 -42.46
N ILE A 121 -1.77 9.39 -41.62
CA ILE A 121 -3.18 9.32 -42.01
C ILE A 121 -3.66 10.71 -42.43
N ARG A 122 -3.45 11.74 -41.61
CA ARG A 122 -3.83 13.13 -41.91
C ARG A 122 -3.22 13.64 -43.22
N ASN A 123 -1.93 13.37 -43.43
CA ASN A 123 -1.26 13.76 -44.66
C ASN A 123 -1.87 13.07 -45.89
N LYS A 124 -2.17 11.75 -45.81
CA LYS A 124 -2.81 11.01 -46.89
C LYS A 124 -4.23 11.48 -47.21
N THR A 125 -5.04 11.86 -46.21
CA THR A 125 -6.38 12.45 -46.45
C THR A 125 -6.28 13.83 -47.09
N HIS A 126 -5.31 14.65 -46.70
CA HIS A 126 -5.11 15.96 -47.31
C HIS A 126 -4.77 15.87 -48.80
N PHE A 127 -3.88 14.96 -49.20
CA PHE A 127 -3.51 14.77 -50.62
C PHE A 127 -4.62 14.18 -51.50
N LYS A 128 -5.56 13.40 -50.95
CA LYS A 128 -6.69 12.88 -51.73
C LYS A 128 -7.69 13.97 -52.10
N ASN A 129 -7.95 14.91 -51.18
CA ASN A 129 -8.90 16.01 -51.41
C ASN A 129 -8.39 17.05 -52.42
N PHE A 130 -7.07 17.14 -52.64
CA PHE A 130 -6.48 18.01 -53.67
C PHE A 130 -6.56 17.43 -55.09
N LYS A 131 -6.77 16.12 -55.27
CA LYS A 131 -6.84 15.48 -56.59
C LYS A 131 -8.24 15.40 -57.20
N THR A 132 -9.29 15.70 -56.44
CA THR A 132 -10.69 15.62 -56.88
C THR A 132 -11.30 16.97 -57.30
N ASN A 133 -10.56 18.07 -57.17
CA ASN A 133 -11.01 19.43 -57.52
C ASN A 133 -10.34 19.99 -58.79
N LYS A 134 -10.09 19.14 -59.80
CA LYS A 134 -9.62 19.55 -61.12
C LYS A 134 -10.50 18.97 -62.21
#